data_AF-A0A151JX55-F1
#
_entry.id   AF-A0A151JX55-F1
#
_cell.length_a   1.000
_cell.length_b   1.000
_cell.length_c   1.000
_cell.angle_alpha   90.00
_cell.angle_beta   90.00
_cell.angle_gamma   90.00
#
_symmetry.space_group_name_H-M   'P 1'
#
loop_
_entity.id
_entity.type
_entity.pdbx_description
1 polymer ?
#
loop_
_entity_poly.entity_id
_entity_poly.type
_entity_poly.pdbx_seq_one_letter_code
_entity_poly.pdbx_strand_id
1 'polypeptide(L)'
;MNLSLPKPGTDDYVMINYFTQMWTDFAKTGNPTPTTNLWLPISDPKYKGYNYLNIDLNLQMKTFRKEKARWNWENCKNHSNILST
;
A
#
# COMPACT_ATOMS: atom_id res chain seq x y z
N MET A 1 14.19 -1.64 24.28
CA MET A 1 14.75 -1.45 22.92
C MET A 1 15.45 -0.10 22.91
N ASN A 2 16.69 -0.04 22.42
CA ASN A 2 17.41 1.22 22.29
C ASN A 2 17.21 1.73 20.85
N LEU A 3 16.14 2.51 20.63
CA LEU A 3 15.82 3.07 19.32
C LEU A 3 16.58 4.39 19.17
N SER A 4 17.58 4.41 18.29
CA SER A 4 18.24 5.67 17.90
C SER A 4 17.41 6.39 16.86
N LEU A 5 17.37 7.73 16.94
CA LEU A 5 16.74 8.54 15.90
C LEU A 5 17.46 8.33 14.56
N PRO A 6 16.72 8.06 13.47
CA PRO A 6 17.32 7.93 12.15
C PRO A 6 17.91 9.26 11.71
N LYS A 7 19.13 9.19 11.17
CA LYS A 7 19.91 10.37 10.77
C LYS A 7 19.46 10.87 9.40
N PRO A 8 19.46 12.18 9.14
CA PRO A 8 19.20 12.73 7.80
C PRO A 8 20.07 12.05 6.73
N GLY A 9 19.46 11.71 5.60
CA GLY A 9 20.13 11.04 4.47
C GLY A 9 20.24 9.52 4.59
N THR A 10 19.75 8.91 5.69
CA THR A 10 19.60 7.45 5.78
C THR A 10 18.28 6.99 5.17
N ASP A 11 18.24 5.74 4.71
CA ASP A 11 17.05 5.09 4.18
C ASP A 11 15.86 5.16 5.15
N ASP A 12 16.11 4.93 6.44
CA ASP A 12 15.09 5.05 7.50
C ASP A 12 14.51 6.46 7.61
N TYR A 13 15.38 7.48 7.52
CA TYR A 13 14.94 8.88 7.54
C TYR A 13 14.10 9.22 6.31
N VAL A 14 14.50 8.73 5.13
CA VAL A 14 13.73 8.89 3.88
C VAL A 14 12.36 8.24 4.00
N MET A 15 12.28 7.01 4.54
CA MET A 15 11.01 6.32 4.75
C MET A 15 10.09 7.07 5.70
N ILE A 16 10.60 7.54 6.84
CA ILE A 16 9.81 8.34 7.78
C ILE A 16 9.26 9.58 7.09
N ASN A 17 10.10 10.31 6.35
CA ASN A 17 9.68 11.53 5.67
C ASN A 17 8.61 11.26 4.60
N TYR A 18 8.75 10.20 3.80
CA TYR A 18 7.73 9.81 2.82
C TYR A 18 6.39 9.52 3.48
N PHE A 19 6.37 8.69 4.53
CA PHE A 19 5.13 8.33 5.21
C PHE A 19 4.46 9.52 5.89
N THR A 20 5.20 10.31 6.67
CA THR A 20 4.63 11.44 7.41
C THR A 20 4.13 12.54 6.47
N GLN A 21 4.84 12.81 5.38
CA GLN A 21 4.42 13.80 4.38
C GLN A 21 3.16 13.34 3.65
N MET A 22 3.14 12.13 3.08
CA MET A 22 1.97 11.62 2.35
C MET A 22 0.73 11.55 3.23
N TRP A 23 0.88 11.11 4.49
CA TRP A 23 -0.23 11.06 5.44
C TRP A 23 -0.77 12.45 5.77
N THR A 24 0.14 13.41 5.97
CA THR A 24 -0.20 14.82 6.26
C THR A 24 -0.92 15.46 5.08
N ASP A 25 -0.43 15.24 3.86
CA ASP A 25 -1.03 15.80 2.64
C ASP A 25 -2.42 15.20 2.37
N PHE A 26 -2.59 13.91 2.62
CA PHE A 26 -3.89 13.27 2.58
C PHE A 26 -4.86 13.90 3.60
N ALA A 27 -4.43 14.09 4.85
CA ALA A 27 -5.27 14.72 5.88
C ALA A 27 -5.66 16.16 5.52
N LYS A 28 -4.78 16.91 4.84
CA LYS A 28 -5.04 18.29 4.42
C LYS A 28 -5.93 18.39 3.17
N THR A 29 -5.77 17.48 2.22
CA THR A 29 -6.28 17.67 0.84
C THR A 29 -7.14 16.54 0.30
N GLY A 30 -7.14 15.37 0.96
CA GLY A 30 -7.72 14.13 0.44
C GLY A 30 -6.87 13.43 -0.63
N ASN A 31 -5.73 14.00 -1.05
CA ASN A 31 -4.77 13.39 -1.97
C ASN A 31 -3.41 13.23 -1.27
N PRO A 32 -2.86 12.02 -1.16
CA PRO A 32 -1.58 11.79 -0.47
C PRO A 32 -0.36 12.33 -1.23
N THR A 33 -0.49 12.67 -2.51
CA THR A 33 0.58 13.22 -3.35
C THR A 33 0.07 14.40 -4.18
N PRO A 34 -0.38 15.51 -3.56
CA PRO A 34 -1.14 16.56 -4.24
C PRO A 34 -0.30 17.35 -5.25
N THR A 35 1.03 17.43 -5.04
CA THR A 35 1.95 18.15 -5.93
C THR A 35 2.27 17.35 -7.19
N THR A 36 2.44 16.03 -7.08
CA THR A 36 2.91 15.17 -8.19
C THR A 36 1.81 14.32 -8.80
N ASN A 37 0.69 14.12 -8.09
CA ASN A 37 -0.37 13.17 -8.42
C ASN A 37 0.16 11.76 -8.71
N LEU A 38 1.25 11.37 -8.04
CA LEU A 38 1.89 10.07 -8.25
C LEU A 38 0.99 8.91 -7.80
N TRP A 39 0.33 9.05 -6.64
CA TRP A 39 -0.56 8.03 -6.09
C TRP A 39 -1.99 8.30 -6.55
N LEU A 40 -2.37 7.65 -7.64
CA LEU A 40 -3.70 7.77 -8.21
C LEU A 40 -4.73 6.90 -7.46
N PRO A 41 -6.00 7.33 -7.38
CA PRO A 41 -7.10 6.51 -6.87
C PRO A 41 -7.25 5.21 -7.66
N ILE A 42 -7.85 4.21 -7.01
CA ILE A 42 -8.20 2.95 -7.68
C ILE A 42 -9.28 3.24 -8.74
N SER A 43 -8.98 2.92 -10.00
CA SER A 43 -9.93 2.98 -11.12
C SER A 43 -10.76 1.69 -11.23
N ASP A 44 -11.87 1.76 -11.97
CA ASP A 44 -12.99 0.79 -12.03
C ASP A 44 -12.59 -0.69 -11.77
N PRO A 45 -13.21 -1.38 -10.77
CA PRO A 45 -12.92 -2.76 -10.37
C PRO A 45 -13.13 -3.82 -11.46
N LYS A 46 -13.65 -3.45 -12.64
CA LYS A 46 -13.67 -4.32 -13.84
C LYS A 46 -12.28 -4.78 -14.26
N TYR A 47 -11.23 -4.00 -13.95
CA TYR A 47 -9.85 -4.41 -14.20
C TYR A 47 -9.34 -5.26 -13.04
N LYS A 48 -8.89 -6.49 -13.33
CA LYS A 48 -8.40 -7.49 -12.34
C LYS A 48 -7.11 -7.08 -11.59
N GLY A 49 -6.66 -5.83 -11.75
CA GLY A 49 -5.46 -5.27 -11.17
C GLY A 49 -5.78 -4.07 -10.27
N TYR A 50 -5.24 -4.09 -9.05
CA TYR A 50 -5.28 -2.95 -8.14
C TYR A 50 -3.95 -2.22 -8.22
N ASN A 51 -3.98 -0.97 -8.69
CA ASN A 51 -2.80 -0.12 -8.65
C ASN A 51 -2.54 0.35 -7.22
N TYR A 52 -1.28 0.34 -6.83
CA TYR A 52 -0.83 0.82 -5.53
C TYR A 52 0.51 1.52 -5.66
N LEU A 53 0.77 2.48 -4.79
CA LEU A 53 2.10 3.06 -4.65
C LEU A 53 2.97 2.10 -3.85
N ASN A 54 4.03 1.58 -4.45
CA ASN A 54 5.06 0.82 -3.77
C ASN A 54 5.96 1.79 -3.01
N ILE A 55 5.80 1.84 -1.68
CA ILE A 55 6.62 2.68 -0.81
C ILE A 55 7.91 1.93 -0.49
N ASP A 56 8.99 2.42 -1.10
CA ASP A 56 10.36 1.94 -1.00
C ASP A 56 11.27 3.15 -1.30
N LEU A 57 12.58 3.01 -1.27
CA LEU A 57 13.53 4.08 -1.62
C LEU A 57 13.24 4.70 -2.99
N ASN A 58 12.69 3.89 -3.90
CA ASN A 58 12.14 4.33 -5.17
C ASN A 58 10.61 4.22 -5.16
N LEU A 59 9.94 5.36 -4.98
CA LEU A 59 8.48 5.47 -5.07
C LEU A 59 8.01 5.20 -6.50
N GLN A 60 7.20 4.14 -6.67
CA GLN A 60 6.71 3.73 -7.99
C GLN A 60 5.32 3.12 -7.91
N MET A 61 4.48 3.41 -8.90
CA MET A 61 3.20 2.73 -9.04
C MET A 61 3.42 1.31 -9.53
N LYS A 62 2.83 0.34 -8.84
CA LYS A 62 2.81 -1.06 -9.23
C LYS A 62 1.36 -1.55 -9.31
N THR A 63 1.17 -2.68 -9.99
CA THR A 63 -0.15 -3.32 -10.12
C THR A 63 -0.16 -4.66 -9.43
N PHE A 64 -1.07 -4.83 -8.49
CA PHE A 64 -1.36 -6.08 -7.80
C PHE A 64 -2.48 -6.83 -8.52
N ARG A 65 -2.28 -8.10 -8.90
CA ARG A 65 -3.31 -8.92 -9.59
C ARG A 65 -4.03 -9.84 -8.61
N LYS A 66 -5.37 -9.73 -8.53
CA LYS A 66 -6.20 -10.43 -7.53
C LYS A 66 -6.02 -11.95 -7.57
N GLU A 67 -6.02 -12.54 -8.76
CA GLU A 67 -5.88 -13.98 -8.97
C GLU A 67 -4.55 -14.60 -8.49
N LYS A 68 -3.48 -13.81 -8.32
CA LYS A 68 -2.14 -14.33 -8.00
C LYS A 68 -1.75 -14.24 -6.52
N ALA A 69 -2.36 -13.34 -5.76
CA ALA A 69 -1.77 -12.97 -4.46
C ALA A 69 -2.78 -12.63 -3.36
N ARG A 70 -4.09 -12.54 -3.65
CA ARG A 70 -5.08 -12.33 -2.60
C ARG A 70 -5.52 -13.66 -2.04
N TRP A 71 -5.36 -13.84 -0.73
CA TRP A 71 -5.97 -14.97 -0.02
C TRP A 71 -7.48 -14.96 -0.27
N ASN A 72 -7.99 -16.02 -0.90
CA ASN A 72 -9.42 -16.14 -1.16
C ASN A 72 -10.11 -16.67 0.09
N TRP A 73 -10.44 -15.76 1.00
CA TRP A 73 -11.11 -16.10 2.27
C TRP A 73 -12.47 -16.81 2.05
N GLU A 74 -13.13 -16.60 0.91
CA GLU A 74 -14.39 -17.28 0.55
C GLU A 74 -14.16 -18.76 0.25
N ASN A 75 -13.07 -19.11 -0.45
CA ASN A 75 -12.70 -20.51 -0.72
C ASN A 75 -12.32 -21.28 0.55
N CYS A 76 -11.75 -20.60 1.55
CA CYS A 76 -11.38 -21.23 2.82
C CYS A 76 -12.60 -21.56 3.70
N LYS A 77 -13.63 -20.71 3.69
CA LYS A 77 -14.88 -20.96 4.43
C LYS A 77 -15.62 -22.19 3.89
N ASN A 78 -15.55 -22.43 2.58
CA ASN A 78 -16.20 -23.58 1.97
C ASN A 78 -15.46 -24.89 2.28
N HIS A 79 -14.12 -24.87 2.35
CA HIS A 79 -13.32 -26.05 2.74
C HIS A 79 -13.49 -26.43 4.22
N SER A 80 -13.64 -25.45 5.12
CA SER A 80 -13.88 -25.77 6.55
C SER A 80 -15.18 -26.51 6.77
N ASN A 81 -16.22 -26.20 5.99
CA ASN A 81 -17.53 -26.84 6.12
C ASN A 81 -17.57 -28.27 5.56
N ILE A 82 -16.73 -28.58 4.56
CA ILE A 82 -16.63 -29.92 3.94
C ILE A 82 -15.85 -30.90 4.84
N LEU A 83 -14.90 -30.40 5.64
CA LEU A 83 -14.10 -31.23 6.57
C LEU A 83 -14.79 -31.46 7.93
N SER A 84 -15.94 -30.81 8.16
CA SER A 84 -16.76 -30.92 9.37
C SER A 84 -18.03 -31.77 9.21
N THR A 85 -18.20 -32.44 8.08
CA THR A 85 -19.29 -33.39 7.77
C THR A 85 -18.70 -34.77 7.48
#